data_AF-A0A7L5SWY4-F1
#
_entry.id   AF-A0A7L5SWY4-F1
#
_cell.length_a   1.000
_cell.length_b   1.000
_cell.length_c   1.000
_cell.angle_alpha   90.00
_cell.angle_beta   90.00
_cell.angle_gamma   90.00
#
_symmetry.space_group_name_H-M   'P 1'
#
loop_
_entity.id
_entity.type
_entity.pdbx_description
1 polymer ?
#
loop_
_entity_poly.entity_id
_entity_poly.type
_entity_poly.pdbx_seq_one_letter_code
_entity_poly.pdbx_strand_id
1 'polypeptide(L)'
;MEAESEPYIRLATLRQLHQVVADLNTARSLADTLQTVADGVIAGLGYELSAVNLVRPDGDLVVAAVGGSAGAEALMAGRVGSRASWDRRLSMGDRWGDLRFIPHTEGWVLDDDDVPQWHTPGPAPRFADEWHPMDRLFAPLHAAGGSGGELIGVLSVDKPRNGRRPGAWGREALQMYAFHAAIAIGNARLRGNMQRALLRLEREQQALRASEESFRQAFEYAPSGMAIAEMGGDQHGHLLRTNDALCRLLGRPASAMRRYSFADLVHPEDIGTLLRTSHEGGRSELRLARRDGTYVWVSLRNSVVADAADGPRFLLTHVEDIEERKRHELALAHRASHDSLTGLPNSAELRTRLGSRLCAHPPQGGRAEFADGLPGADGLPGADGGAGRTLATDGFPLGFDEFEGFGSPPPPAAGGVPFDHHVHTFAPNEDDDVDDGHKGLAVLFCDLDGFKSINDRFGHHAGDAVLIEVARRLTNGVRDGDTVARLGGDEFVVLADGLGRADAQDLAVRLRNAILPPIRVDGRAVRVGASFGIGWAGCGMSAEEVLHSADQRMYVEKRSRSKERRRAG
;
A
#
# COMPACT_ATOMS: atom_id res chain seq x y z
N MET A 1 -19.07 85.60 43.29
CA MET A 1 -19.71 84.34 43.72
C MET A 1 -19.38 83.24 42.69
N GLU A 2 -18.09 83.07 42.36
CA GLU A 2 -17.62 82.16 41.28
C GLU A 2 -16.46 81.24 41.74
N ALA A 3 -15.97 81.38 42.96
CA ALA A 3 -14.80 80.64 43.46
C ALA A 3 -15.14 79.30 44.15
N GLU A 4 -16.40 79.07 44.55
CA GLU A 4 -16.82 77.82 45.23
C GLU A 4 -17.24 76.71 44.26
N SER A 5 -17.55 77.03 43.00
CA SER A 5 -18.01 76.09 41.97
C SER A 5 -16.88 75.33 41.29
N GLU A 6 -15.67 75.89 41.23
CA GLU A 6 -14.52 75.30 40.55
C GLU A 6 -14.02 73.96 41.17
N PRO A 7 -13.86 73.82 42.50
CA PRO A 7 -13.44 72.55 43.10
C PRO A 7 -14.51 71.45 43.01
N TYR A 8 -15.80 71.79 43.07
CA TYR A 8 -16.89 70.84 42.97
C TYR A 8 -17.02 70.26 41.55
N ILE A 9 -16.91 71.12 40.53
CA ILE A 9 -16.90 70.71 39.11
C ILE A 9 -15.71 69.79 38.85
N ARG A 10 -14.51 70.12 39.35
CA ARG A 10 -13.31 69.26 39.21
C ARG A 10 -13.48 67.88 39.86
N LEU A 11 -14.09 67.82 41.06
CA LEU A 11 -14.34 66.55 41.74
C LEU A 11 -15.39 65.68 41.02
N ALA A 12 -16.44 66.29 40.47
CA ALA A 12 -17.45 65.59 39.68
C ALA A 12 -16.85 65.00 38.39
N THR A 13 -16.03 65.77 37.67
CA THR A 13 -15.31 65.31 36.48
C THR A 13 -14.32 64.19 36.81
N LEU A 14 -13.61 64.28 37.94
CA LEU A 14 -12.67 63.23 38.36
C LEU A 14 -13.37 61.91 38.72
N ARG A 15 -14.55 61.96 39.35
CA ARG A 15 -15.38 60.78 39.60
C ARG A 15 -15.91 60.16 38.31
N GLN A 16 -16.32 60.98 37.35
CA GLN A 16 -16.74 60.50 36.02
C GLN A 16 -15.59 59.81 35.29
N LEU A 17 -14.39 60.40 35.30
CA LEU A 17 -13.20 59.77 34.70
C LEU A 17 -12.84 58.45 35.38
N HIS A 18 -12.90 58.39 36.71
CA HIS A 18 -12.65 57.15 37.44
C HIS A 18 -13.66 56.06 37.06
N GLN A 19 -14.95 56.40 36.92
CA GLN A 19 -15.98 55.44 36.52
C GLN A 19 -15.73 54.90 35.12
N VAL A 20 -15.44 55.78 34.15
CA VAL A 20 -15.17 55.35 32.77
C VAL A 20 -13.90 54.48 32.71
N VAL A 21 -12.85 54.82 33.46
CA VAL A 21 -11.63 54.00 33.55
C VAL A 21 -11.90 52.63 34.21
N ALA A 22 -12.81 52.56 35.18
CA ALA A 22 -13.23 51.29 35.75
C ALA A 22 -13.96 50.43 34.70
N ASP A 23 -14.88 51.03 33.95
CA ASP A 23 -15.65 50.33 32.90
C ASP A 23 -14.70 49.75 31.81
N LEU A 24 -13.68 50.51 31.41
CA LEU A 24 -12.63 50.04 30.49
C LEU A 24 -11.94 48.74 30.94
N ASN A 25 -11.70 48.58 32.23
CA ASN A 25 -11.02 47.40 32.77
C ASN A 25 -11.93 46.17 32.88
N THR A 26 -13.26 46.35 32.83
CA THR A 26 -14.24 45.26 32.91
C THR A 26 -14.62 44.67 31.54
N ALA A 27 -14.20 45.31 30.45
CA ALA A 27 -14.54 44.89 29.09
C ALA A 27 -13.99 43.48 28.75
N ARG A 28 -14.88 42.63 28.19
CA ARG A 28 -14.62 41.20 27.97
C ARG A 28 -13.90 40.90 26.66
N SER A 29 -14.11 41.73 25.63
CA SER A 29 -13.48 41.57 24.31
C SER A 29 -12.74 42.84 23.88
N LEU A 30 -11.88 42.71 22.87
CA LEU A 30 -11.22 43.87 22.27
C LEU A 30 -12.24 44.83 21.65
N ALA A 31 -13.27 44.33 20.97
CA ALA A 31 -14.32 45.15 20.39
C ALA A 31 -15.09 45.93 21.46
N ASP A 32 -15.50 45.26 22.55
CA ASP A 32 -16.18 45.92 23.68
C ASP A 32 -15.28 46.98 24.32
N THR A 33 -13.98 46.68 24.45
CA THR A 33 -13.01 47.62 25.02
C THR A 33 -12.91 48.87 24.15
N LEU A 34 -12.82 48.71 22.83
CA LEU A 34 -12.71 49.84 21.90
C LEU A 34 -13.97 50.71 21.88
N GLN A 35 -15.16 50.10 21.91
CA GLN A 35 -16.41 50.85 21.99
C GLN A 35 -16.52 51.58 23.33
N THR A 36 -16.16 50.92 24.45
CA THR A 36 -16.13 51.55 25.77
C THR A 36 -15.15 52.73 25.81
N VAL A 37 -14.01 52.64 25.11
CA VAL A 37 -13.08 53.77 24.95
C VAL A 37 -13.75 54.95 24.25
N ALA A 38 -14.42 54.72 23.13
CA ALA A 38 -15.10 55.77 22.37
C ALA A 38 -16.24 56.42 23.17
N ASP A 39 -17.12 55.61 23.76
CA ASP A 39 -18.27 56.07 24.55
C ASP A 39 -17.83 56.81 25.82
N GLY A 40 -16.73 56.37 26.42
CA GLY A 40 -16.17 56.99 27.61
C GLY A 40 -15.68 58.42 27.43
N VAL A 41 -15.22 58.79 26.22
CA VAL A 41 -14.92 60.19 25.89
C VAL A 41 -16.19 61.05 25.94
N ILE A 42 -17.30 60.51 25.46
CA ILE A 42 -18.57 61.24 25.37
C ILE A 42 -19.21 61.36 26.74
N ALA A 43 -19.20 60.27 27.51
CA ALA A 43 -19.80 60.23 28.84
C ALA A 43 -18.95 60.95 29.90
N GLY A 44 -17.62 60.85 29.83
CA GLY A 44 -16.72 61.31 30.90
C GLY A 44 -15.91 62.57 30.60
N LEU A 45 -15.55 62.82 29.33
CA LEU A 45 -14.71 63.96 28.93
C LEU A 45 -15.49 65.11 28.28
N GLY A 46 -16.78 64.90 27.99
CA GLY A 46 -17.68 65.97 27.52
C GLY A 46 -17.52 66.35 26.05
N TYR A 47 -17.13 65.40 25.20
CA TYR A 47 -17.18 65.55 23.73
C TYR A 47 -18.46 64.93 23.17
N GLU A 48 -18.85 65.32 21.97
CA GLU A 48 -20.01 64.73 21.28
C GLU A 48 -19.62 63.69 20.25
N LEU A 49 -18.37 63.69 19.77
CA LEU A 49 -17.87 62.72 18.80
C LEU A 49 -16.50 62.19 19.23
N SER A 50 -16.30 60.90 19.02
CA SER A 50 -15.01 60.25 19.21
C SER A 50 -14.81 59.11 18.22
N ALA A 51 -13.56 58.79 17.90
CA ALA A 51 -13.21 57.62 17.12
C ALA A 51 -11.90 57.01 17.61
N VAL A 52 -11.86 55.68 17.71
CA VAL A 52 -10.66 54.92 18.08
C VAL A 52 -10.09 54.30 16.82
N ASN A 53 -8.90 54.75 16.42
CA ASN A 53 -8.16 54.22 15.29
C ASN A 53 -7.13 53.23 15.82
N LEU A 54 -7.09 51.99 15.32
CA LEU A 54 -6.13 50.98 15.75
C LEU A 54 -5.11 50.66 14.66
N VAL A 55 -3.86 50.50 15.08
CA VAL A 55 -2.78 50.05 14.20
C VAL A 55 -2.94 48.56 13.89
N ARG A 56 -3.01 48.24 12.60
CA ARG A 56 -3.06 46.89 12.04
C ARG A 56 -1.65 46.30 11.88
N PRO A 57 -1.53 44.98 11.63
CA PRO A 57 -0.22 44.34 11.40
C PRO A 57 0.53 44.86 10.17
N ASP A 58 -0.16 45.43 9.19
CA ASP A 58 0.41 46.08 8.00
C ASP A 58 0.94 47.51 8.29
N GLY A 59 0.68 48.04 9.49
CA GLY A 59 1.08 49.37 9.94
C GLY A 59 0.00 50.44 9.76
N ASP A 60 -1.01 50.20 8.93
CA ASP A 60 -2.09 51.14 8.67
C ASP A 60 -3.09 51.19 9.82
N LEU A 61 -3.86 52.27 9.92
CA LEU A 61 -4.81 52.46 11.00
C LEU A 61 -6.25 52.30 10.51
N VAL A 62 -7.00 51.43 11.19
CA VAL A 62 -8.43 51.25 10.95
C VAL A 62 -9.27 51.95 12.02
N VAL A 63 -10.34 52.60 11.61
CA VAL A 63 -11.37 53.11 12.53
C VAL A 63 -12.08 51.91 13.15
N ALA A 64 -11.72 51.57 14.38
CA ALA A 64 -12.16 50.36 15.06
C ALA A 64 -13.42 50.56 15.91
N ALA A 65 -13.66 51.78 16.39
CA ALA A 65 -14.89 52.18 17.07
C ALA A 65 -15.16 53.67 16.87
N VAL A 66 -16.43 54.07 16.83
CA VAL A 66 -16.88 55.47 16.74
C VAL A 66 -17.96 55.69 17.80
N GLY A 67 -17.92 56.83 18.48
CA GLY A 67 -18.91 57.22 19.47
C GLY A 67 -19.65 58.48 19.06
N GLY A 68 -20.92 58.58 19.47
CA GLY A 68 -21.66 59.84 19.58
C GLY A 68 -22.51 60.25 18.38
N SER A 69 -22.30 59.68 17.20
CA SER A 69 -23.20 59.83 16.06
C SER A 69 -23.24 58.58 15.19
N ALA A 70 -24.44 58.02 15.02
CA ALA A 70 -24.67 56.88 14.12
C ALA A 70 -24.32 57.21 12.66
N GLY A 71 -24.44 58.48 12.25
CA GLY A 71 -24.02 58.92 10.92
C GLY A 71 -22.50 58.93 10.76
N ALA A 72 -21.75 59.36 11.79
CA ALA A 72 -20.29 59.33 11.76
C ALA A 72 -19.76 57.88 11.83
N GLU A 73 -20.42 57.02 12.61
CA GLU A 73 -20.11 55.59 12.68
C GLU A 73 -20.29 54.92 11.31
N ALA A 74 -21.43 55.13 10.65
CA ALA A 74 -21.71 54.54 9.33
C ALA A 74 -20.73 55.01 8.24
N LEU A 75 -20.23 56.24 8.32
CA LEU A 75 -19.28 56.78 7.35
C LEU A 75 -17.86 56.22 7.52
N MET A 76 -17.45 55.94 8.76
CA MET A 76 -16.05 55.72 9.09
C MET A 76 -15.70 54.33 9.61
N ALA A 77 -16.60 53.66 10.33
CA ALA A 77 -16.28 52.38 10.97
C ALA A 77 -15.74 51.38 9.93
N GLY A 78 -14.59 50.77 10.21
CA GLY A 78 -13.92 49.82 9.32
C GLY A 78 -13.10 50.45 8.17
N ARG A 79 -13.16 51.76 7.95
CA ARG A 79 -12.30 52.47 6.98
C ARG A 79 -10.85 52.50 7.48
N VAL A 80 -9.91 52.55 6.54
CA VAL A 80 -8.47 52.47 6.79
C VAL A 80 -7.81 53.73 6.27
N GLY A 81 -6.86 54.27 7.03
CA GLY A 81 -5.94 55.32 6.58
C GLY A 81 -4.50 54.85 6.71
N SER A 82 -3.66 55.25 5.77
CA SER A 82 -2.26 54.84 5.71
C SER A 82 -1.45 55.31 6.91
N ARG A 83 -0.44 54.52 7.28
CA ARG A 83 0.51 54.89 8.34
C ARG A 83 1.18 56.24 8.08
N ALA A 84 1.56 56.51 6.82
CA ALA A 84 2.27 57.72 6.43
C ALA A 84 1.42 58.99 6.64
N SER A 85 0.13 58.95 6.31
CA SER A 85 -0.78 60.07 6.52
C SER A 85 -1.06 60.30 8.00
N TRP A 86 -1.19 59.23 8.79
CA TRP A 86 -1.28 59.35 10.25
C TRP A 86 -0.02 59.94 10.88
N ASP A 87 1.18 59.50 10.48
CA ASP A 87 2.44 60.06 10.99
C ASP A 87 2.58 61.55 10.63
N ARG A 88 2.14 61.96 9.43
CA ARG A 88 2.06 63.38 9.04
C ARG A 88 1.13 64.17 9.96
N ARG A 89 -0.07 63.66 10.24
CA ARG A 89 -1.03 64.30 11.16
C ARG A 89 -0.50 64.41 12.58
N LEU A 90 0.16 63.35 13.07
CA LEU A 90 0.70 63.32 14.42
C LEU A 90 1.98 64.14 14.60
N SER A 91 2.60 64.59 13.51
CA SER A 91 3.76 65.49 13.51
C SER A 91 3.40 66.95 13.19
N MET A 92 2.17 67.20 12.72
CA MET A 92 1.64 68.53 12.39
C MET A 92 0.91 69.17 13.59
N GLY A 93 0.81 70.49 13.59
CA GLY A 93 0.04 71.27 14.57
C GLY A 93 0.73 71.44 15.93
N ASP A 94 -0.06 71.90 16.90
CA ASP A 94 0.40 72.16 18.26
C ASP A 94 0.49 70.88 19.09
N ARG A 95 1.62 70.74 19.78
CA ARG A 95 1.82 69.66 20.76
C ARG A 95 1.35 70.10 22.14
N TRP A 96 0.28 69.49 22.63
CA TRP A 96 -0.22 69.69 23.99
C TRP A 96 0.12 68.47 24.85
N GLY A 97 1.35 68.43 25.39
CA GLY A 97 1.86 67.24 26.06
C GLY A 97 1.99 66.08 25.06
N ASP A 98 1.23 65.01 25.27
CA ASP A 98 1.17 63.88 24.33
C ASP A 98 0.08 64.05 23.26
N LEU A 99 -0.84 65.00 23.44
CA LEU A 99 -1.91 65.27 22.48
C LEU A 99 -1.38 66.04 21.26
N ARG A 100 -2.13 65.96 20.17
CA ARG A 100 -1.90 66.73 18.94
C ARG A 100 -3.14 67.51 18.59
N PHE A 101 -2.99 68.82 18.52
CA PHE A 101 -4.06 69.74 18.14
C PHE A 101 -3.71 70.40 16.81
N ILE A 102 -4.60 70.29 15.83
CA ILE A 102 -4.43 70.93 14.53
C ILE A 102 -5.53 71.98 14.40
N PRO A 103 -5.19 73.28 14.38
CA PRO A 103 -6.18 74.34 14.23
C PRO A 103 -6.76 74.34 12.80
N HIS A 104 -8.00 74.81 12.65
CA HIS A 104 -8.66 74.94 11.36
C HIS A 104 -7.87 75.75 10.31
N THR A 105 -6.99 76.66 10.74
CA THR A 105 -6.13 77.46 9.86
C THR A 105 -5.04 76.63 9.15
N GLU A 106 -4.70 75.46 9.71
CA GLU A 106 -3.68 74.55 9.18
C GLU A 106 -4.29 73.23 8.66
N GLY A 107 -5.55 72.97 9.00
CA GLY A 107 -6.25 71.73 8.67
C GLY A 107 -6.53 71.49 7.18
N TRP A 108 -6.45 72.52 6.32
CA TRP A 108 -6.70 72.41 4.88
C TRP A 108 -5.75 71.43 4.16
N VAL A 109 -4.54 71.21 4.70
CA VAL A 109 -3.55 70.26 4.15
C VAL A 109 -4.01 68.79 4.31
N LEU A 110 -5.01 68.55 5.15
CA LEU A 110 -5.48 67.21 5.51
C LEU A 110 -6.78 66.83 4.80
N ASP A 111 -7.38 67.72 4.00
CA ASP A 111 -8.67 67.43 3.34
C ASP A 111 -8.53 66.43 2.18
N ASP A 112 -7.32 66.31 1.60
CA ASP A 112 -7.00 65.41 0.48
C ASP A 112 -6.27 64.11 0.90
N ASP A 113 -6.09 63.85 2.19
CA ASP A 113 -5.42 62.62 2.64
C ASP A 113 -6.37 61.42 2.75
N ASP A 114 -5.80 60.23 2.85
CA ASP A 114 -6.54 58.95 2.88
C ASP A 114 -7.05 58.57 4.27
N VAL A 115 -6.85 59.41 5.29
CA VAL A 115 -7.29 59.11 6.64
C VAL A 115 -8.79 59.42 6.77
N PRO A 116 -9.62 58.46 7.21
CA PRO A 116 -11.06 58.67 7.36
C PRO A 116 -11.39 59.86 8.27
N GLN A 117 -12.35 60.68 7.85
CA GLN A 117 -12.76 61.89 8.55
C GLN A 117 -14.28 62.04 8.51
N TRP A 118 -14.78 62.82 9.45
CA TRP A 118 -16.15 63.30 9.44
C TRP A 118 -16.14 64.81 9.28
N HIS A 119 -17.08 65.34 8.49
CA HIS A 119 -17.24 66.77 8.34
C HIS A 119 -18.33 67.27 9.28
N THR A 120 -17.98 68.20 10.16
CA THR A 120 -18.93 68.95 10.97
C THR A 120 -19.25 70.28 10.27
N PRO A 121 -20.51 70.60 9.95
CA PRO A 121 -20.87 71.93 9.48
C PRO A 121 -20.95 72.92 10.66
N GLY A 122 -20.45 74.15 10.50
CA GLY A 122 -20.63 75.21 11.50
C GLY A 122 -19.97 76.55 11.10
N PRO A 123 -20.33 77.66 11.77
CA PRO A 123 -19.77 78.97 11.50
C PRO A 123 -18.32 79.08 11.99
N ALA A 124 -17.56 80.03 11.41
CA ALA A 124 -16.23 80.37 11.91
C ALA A 124 -16.30 80.92 13.36
N PRO A 125 -15.31 80.61 14.22
CA PRO A 125 -15.28 81.04 15.60
C PRO A 125 -15.20 82.56 15.70
N ARG A 126 -15.91 83.12 16.68
CA ARG A 126 -15.95 84.55 17.00
C ARG A 126 -14.86 84.94 18.00
N PHE A 127 -14.41 84.00 18.82
CA PHE A 127 -13.33 84.17 19.80
C PHE A 127 -12.24 83.12 19.61
N ALA A 128 -11.01 83.43 20.05
CA ALA A 128 -9.84 82.57 19.83
C ALA A 128 -9.88 81.22 20.57
N ASP A 129 -10.71 81.12 21.61
CA ASP A 129 -10.91 79.90 22.42
C ASP A 129 -12.14 79.08 22.00
N GLU A 130 -12.92 79.53 21.02
CA GLU A 130 -14.05 78.76 20.48
C GLU A 130 -13.57 77.60 19.59
N TRP A 131 -14.26 76.46 19.67
CA TRP A 131 -13.97 75.29 18.86
C TRP A 131 -14.46 75.49 17.43
N HIS A 132 -13.56 75.39 16.44
CA HIS A 132 -13.96 75.36 15.04
C HIS A 132 -14.33 73.93 14.62
N PRO A 133 -15.36 73.72 13.78
CA PRO A 133 -15.66 72.41 13.17
C PRO A 133 -14.54 71.70 12.39
N MET A 134 -13.42 72.38 12.13
CA MET A 134 -12.24 71.86 11.42
C MET A 134 -11.02 71.81 12.34
N ASP A 135 -11.16 72.22 13.60
CA ASP A 135 -10.15 71.95 14.63
C ASP A 135 -10.13 70.43 14.86
N ARG A 136 -8.95 69.83 14.93
CA ARG A 136 -8.79 68.39 15.14
C ARG A 136 -7.96 68.14 16.38
N LEU A 137 -8.42 67.24 17.24
CA LEU A 137 -7.70 66.83 18.44
C LEU A 137 -7.50 65.32 18.45
N PHE A 138 -6.24 64.92 18.49
CA PHE A 138 -5.81 63.53 18.49
C PHE A 138 -5.04 63.22 19.77
N ALA A 139 -5.35 62.08 20.36
CA ALA A 139 -4.67 61.50 21.50
C ALA A 139 -4.02 60.16 21.07
N PRO A 140 -2.71 60.15 20.77
CA PRO A 140 -1.98 58.93 20.45
C PRO A 140 -2.00 57.94 21.62
N LEU A 141 -2.23 56.66 21.30
CA LEU A 141 -2.24 55.54 22.24
C LEU A 141 -0.96 54.73 22.05
N HIS A 142 -0.12 54.60 23.08
CA HIS A 142 1.16 53.91 23.00
C HIS A 142 1.23 52.70 23.95
N ALA A 143 1.88 51.60 23.52
CA ALA A 143 1.93 50.31 24.22
C ALA A 143 2.65 50.30 25.58
N ALA A 144 3.33 51.40 25.96
CA ALA A 144 4.15 51.47 27.17
C ALA A 144 4.00 52.80 27.94
N GLY A 145 2.81 53.41 27.88
CA GLY A 145 2.45 54.47 28.83
C GLY A 145 3.17 55.81 28.67
N GLY A 146 3.43 56.24 27.43
CA GLY A 146 3.96 57.58 27.12
C GLY A 146 4.36 57.71 25.66
N SER A 147 4.75 58.92 25.22
CA SER A 147 5.08 59.25 23.81
C SER A 147 6.28 58.53 23.19
N GLY A 148 6.93 57.60 23.91
CA GLY A 148 8.09 56.84 23.45
C GLY A 148 7.81 55.36 23.16
N GLY A 149 6.60 54.87 23.42
CA GLY A 149 6.21 53.49 23.15
C GLY A 149 5.78 53.26 21.70
N GLU A 150 5.55 52.00 21.32
CA GLU A 150 4.96 51.66 20.02
C GLU A 150 3.53 52.22 19.93
N LEU A 151 3.20 52.92 18.85
CA LEU A 151 1.84 53.41 18.59
C LEU A 151 0.91 52.20 18.38
N ILE A 152 -0.10 52.06 19.24
CA ILE A 152 -1.13 51.01 19.12
C ILE A 152 -2.43 51.55 18.53
N GLY A 153 -2.62 52.87 18.56
CA GLY A 153 -3.79 53.52 17.99
C GLY A 153 -3.81 55.03 18.23
N VAL A 154 -4.87 55.69 17.75
CA VAL A 154 -5.10 57.11 17.93
C VAL A 154 -6.57 57.32 18.29
N LEU A 155 -6.81 57.98 19.41
CA LEU A 155 -8.13 58.44 19.82
C LEU A 155 -8.36 59.84 19.25
N SER A 156 -9.31 59.96 18.34
CA SER A 156 -9.78 61.24 17.78
C SER A 156 -10.99 61.72 18.55
N VAL A 157 -11.04 63.01 18.90
CA VAL A 157 -12.19 63.61 19.60
C VAL A 157 -12.60 64.90 18.89
N ASP A 158 -13.91 65.17 18.85
CA ASP A 158 -14.47 66.37 18.21
C ASP A 158 -15.73 66.85 18.95
N LYS A 159 -16.11 68.10 18.73
CA LYS A 159 -17.28 68.79 19.31
C LYS A 159 -17.29 68.74 20.84
N PRO A 160 -16.44 69.53 21.52
CA PRO A 160 -16.57 69.70 22.96
C PRO A 160 -17.93 70.34 23.29
N ARG A 161 -18.68 69.79 24.26
CA ARG A 161 -20.05 70.22 24.61
C ARG A 161 -20.16 71.68 25.07
N ASN A 162 -19.07 72.23 25.58
CA ASN A 162 -19.00 73.64 26.00
C ASN A 162 -18.69 74.58 24.82
N GLY A 163 -18.49 74.06 23.61
CA GLY A 163 -18.16 74.81 22.40
C GLY A 163 -16.77 75.46 22.41
N ARG A 164 -15.91 75.14 23.39
CA ARG A 164 -14.60 75.77 23.57
C ARG A 164 -13.46 74.76 23.49
N ARG A 165 -12.30 75.22 23.06
CA ARG A 165 -11.04 74.46 23.09
C ARG A 165 -10.72 74.04 24.53
N PRO A 166 -10.25 72.80 24.75
CA PRO A 166 -10.02 72.30 26.11
C PRO A 166 -8.90 73.07 26.81
N GLY A 167 -9.17 73.53 28.03
CA GLY A 167 -8.17 74.17 28.91
C GLY A 167 -7.12 73.19 29.44
N ALA A 168 -6.24 73.65 30.34
CA ALA A 168 -5.17 72.82 30.92
C ALA A 168 -5.69 71.51 31.53
N TRP A 169 -6.75 71.59 32.36
CA TRP A 169 -7.37 70.41 32.98
C TRP A 169 -8.01 69.45 31.96
N GLY A 170 -8.73 69.97 30.96
CA GLY A 170 -9.38 69.13 29.94
C GLY A 170 -8.36 68.37 29.08
N ARG A 171 -7.21 69.00 28.80
CA ARG A 171 -6.09 68.37 28.09
C ARG A 171 -5.45 67.27 28.95
N GLU A 172 -5.21 67.55 30.23
CA GLU A 172 -4.65 66.56 31.17
C GLU A 172 -5.60 65.36 31.38
N ALA A 173 -6.91 65.61 31.52
CA ALA A 173 -7.92 64.58 31.63
C ALA A 173 -7.98 63.68 30.38
N LEU A 174 -7.94 64.26 29.17
CA LEU A 174 -7.90 63.50 27.93
C LEU A 174 -6.61 62.68 27.79
N GLN A 175 -5.46 63.23 28.19
CA GLN A 175 -4.19 62.53 28.19
C GLN A 175 -4.19 61.33 29.16
N MET A 176 -4.68 61.53 30.39
CA MET A 176 -4.83 60.47 31.39
C MET A 176 -5.77 59.36 30.89
N TYR A 177 -6.88 59.76 30.28
CA TYR A 177 -7.83 58.82 29.71
C TYR A 177 -7.23 58.00 28.55
N ALA A 178 -6.53 58.66 27.62
CA ALA A 178 -5.83 58.01 26.53
C ALA A 178 -4.76 57.02 27.04
N PHE A 179 -4.04 57.36 28.11
CA PHE A 179 -3.11 56.45 28.77
C PHE A 179 -3.81 55.19 29.31
N HIS A 180 -4.93 55.33 30.02
CA HIS A 180 -5.70 54.17 30.51
C HIS A 180 -6.33 53.35 29.38
N ALA A 181 -6.83 54.01 28.32
CA ALA A 181 -7.37 53.35 27.14
C ALA A 181 -6.30 52.50 26.42
N ALA A 182 -5.08 53.02 26.29
CA ALA A 182 -3.95 52.31 25.70
C ALA A 182 -3.64 51.00 26.44
N ILE A 183 -3.61 51.04 27.78
CA ILE A 183 -3.39 49.86 28.63
C ILE A 183 -4.53 48.85 28.47
N ALA A 184 -5.78 49.31 28.50
CA ALA A 184 -6.95 48.45 28.38
C ALA A 184 -6.99 47.71 27.03
N ILE A 185 -6.73 48.44 25.93
CA ILE A 185 -6.64 47.88 24.57
C ILE A 185 -5.50 46.86 24.48
N GLY A 186 -4.32 47.18 25.02
CA GLY A 186 -3.17 46.28 25.06
C GLY A 186 -3.50 44.96 25.78
N ASN A 187 -4.10 45.05 26.97
CA ASN A 187 -4.53 43.89 27.75
C ASN A 187 -5.59 43.04 27.02
N ALA A 188 -6.57 43.69 26.39
CA ALA A 188 -7.59 42.99 25.63
C ALA A 188 -7.00 42.24 24.42
N ARG A 189 -6.04 42.85 23.71
CA ARG A 189 -5.31 42.21 22.60
C ARG A 189 -4.46 41.03 23.06
N LEU A 190 -3.73 41.18 24.18
CA LEU A 190 -2.95 40.10 24.80
C LEU A 190 -3.83 38.92 25.18
N ARG A 191 -4.96 39.16 25.87
CA ARG A 191 -5.92 38.11 26.24
C ARG A 191 -6.45 37.35 25.01
N GLY A 192 -6.86 38.07 23.97
CA GLY A 192 -7.35 37.45 22.74
C GLY A 192 -6.29 36.62 22.01
N ASN A 193 -5.04 37.09 21.97
CA ASN A 193 -3.93 36.34 21.38
C ASN A 193 -3.60 35.07 22.17
N MET A 194 -3.51 35.17 23.50
CA MET A 194 -3.21 34.02 24.36
C MET A 194 -4.31 32.96 24.27
N GLN A 195 -5.58 33.36 24.26
CA GLN A 195 -6.70 32.42 24.11
C GLN A 195 -6.64 31.66 22.77
N ARG A 196 -6.29 32.35 21.67
CA ARG A 196 -6.10 31.71 20.36
C ARG A 196 -4.89 30.76 20.35
N ALA A 197 -3.79 31.15 20.99
CA ALA A 197 -2.59 30.31 21.07
C ALA A 197 -2.84 29.04 21.90
N LEU A 198 -3.53 29.15 23.04
CA LEU A 198 -3.91 28.01 23.87
C LEU A 198 -4.80 27.03 23.12
N LEU A 199 -5.85 27.53 22.45
CA LEU A 199 -6.73 26.67 21.63
C LEU A 199 -5.98 25.96 20.51
N ARG A 200 -4.99 26.61 19.89
CA ARG A 200 -4.15 26.00 18.86
C ARG A 200 -3.27 24.89 19.44
N LEU A 201 -2.61 25.16 20.56
CA LEU A 201 -1.75 24.18 21.24
C LEU A 201 -2.55 22.97 21.71
N GLU A 202 -3.74 23.17 22.28
CA GLU A 202 -4.62 22.07 22.69
C GLU A 202 -5.04 21.20 21.51
N ARG A 203 -5.38 21.80 20.37
CA ARG A 203 -5.71 21.06 19.14
C ARG A 203 -4.53 20.26 18.61
N GLU A 204 -3.33 20.85 18.59
CA GLU A 204 -2.11 20.16 18.15
C GLU A 204 -1.77 18.99 19.10
N GLN A 205 -1.89 19.17 20.42
CA GLN A 205 -1.70 18.07 21.38
C GLN A 205 -2.77 16.98 21.28
N GLN A 206 -4.04 17.33 21.08
CA GLN A 206 -5.11 16.36 20.89
C GLN A 206 -4.91 15.55 19.62
N ALA A 207 -4.52 16.21 18.51
CA ALA A 207 -4.22 15.54 17.26
C ALA A 207 -3.03 14.58 17.40
N LEU A 208 -1.98 14.99 18.11
CA LEU A 208 -0.83 14.13 18.40
C LEU A 208 -1.24 12.89 19.22
N ARG A 209 -1.97 13.09 20.33
CA ARG A 209 -2.45 11.99 21.19
C ARG A 209 -3.36 11.02 20.42
N ALA A 210 -4.27 11.55 19.61
CA ALA A 210 -5.17 10.73 18.79
C ALA A 210 -4.40 9.92 17.74
N SER A 211 -3.37 10.50 17.13
CA SER A 211 -2.50 9.81 16.18
C SER A 211 -1.69 8.69 16.85
N GLU A 212 -1.06 8.98 17.99
CA GLU A 212 -0.31 7.98 18.77
C GLU A 212 -1.19 6.82 19.22
N GLU A 213 -2.40 7.11 19.69
CA GLU A 213 -3.36 6.10 20.11
C GLU A 213 -3.87 5.27 18.93
N SER A 214 -4.14 5.91 17.79
CA SER A 214 -4.55 5.23 16.56
C SER A 214 -3.44 4.29 16.06
N PHE A 215 -2.18 4.73 16.07
CA PHE A 215 -1.04 3.88 15.71
C PHE A 215 -0.90 2.70 16.68
N ARG A 216 -1.01 2.95 17.99
CA ARG A 216 -0.98 1.89 19.01
C ARG A 216 -2.09 0.86 18.78
N GLN A 217 -3.32 1.29 18.53
CA GLN A 217 -4.44 0.38 18.30
C GLN A 217 -4.28 -0.42 17.00
N ALA A 218 -3.89 0.24 15.91
CA ALA A 218 -3.64 -0.41 14.63
C ALA A 218 -2.53 -1.47 14.73
N PHE A 219 -1.46 -1.19 15.49
CA PHE A 219 -0.37 -2.13 15.73
C PHE A 219 -0.81 -3.32 16.60
N GLU A 220 -1.45 -3.07 17.75
CA GLU A 220 -1.79 -4.13 18.71
C GLU A 220 -2.92 -5.05 18.22
N TYR A 221 -3.94 -4.50 17.54
CA TYR A 221 -5.10 -5.26 17.06
C TYR A 221 -4.99 -5.74 15.62
N ALA A 222 -3.84 -5.54 14.96
CA ALA A 222 -3.61 -6.13 13.64
C ALA A 222 -3.80 -7.66 13.70
N PRO A 223 -4.54 -8.26 12.75
CA PRO A 223 -4.78 -9.70 12.75
C PRO A 223 -3.50 -10.50 12.49
N SER A 224 -2.54 -9.90 11.80
CA SER A 224 -1.23 -10.44 11.47
C SER A 224 -0.17 -10.03 12.48
N GLY A 225 0.92 -10.81 12.55
CA GLY A 225 2.02 -10.50 13.44
C GLY A 225 2.76 -9.25 12.98
N MET A 226 3.05 -8.33 13.91
CA MET A 226 3.85 -7.13 13.65
C MET A 226 4.95 -7.00 14.69
N ALA A 227 6.12 -6.55 14.24
CA ALA A 227 7.26 -6.29 15.09
C ALA A 227 7.99 -5.02 14.65
N ILE A 228 8.52 -4.29 15.62
CA ILE A 228 9.41 -3.16 15.40
C ILE A 228 10.78 -3.56 15.96
N ALA A 229 11.82 -3.46 15.15
CA ALA A 229 13.20 -3.73 15.53
C ALA A 229 14.08 -2.51 15.23
N GLU A 230 15.16 -2.36 15.98
CA GLU A 230 16.18 -1.34 15.71
C GLU A 230 17.07 -1.79 14.53
N MET A 231 17.45 -0.89 13.63
CA MET A 231 18.54 -1.12 12.67
C MET A 231 19.81 -0.46 13.21
N GLY A 232 20.68 -1.27 13.82
CA GLY A 232 21.98 -0.83 14.31
C GLY A 232 22.93 -2.02 14.46
N GLY A 233 23.97 -2.07 13.62
CA GLY A 233 25.01 -3.12 13.58
C GLY A 233 24.83 -4.17 12.48
N ASP A 234 25.88 -4.96 12.20
CA ASP A 234 25.92 -6.05 11.19
C ASP A 234 24.96 -7.23 11.47
N GLN A 235 24.06 -7.10 12.45
CA GLN A 235 23.08 -8.10 12.84
C GLN A 235 21.69 -7.48 12.88
N HIS A 236 20.67 -8.23 12.43
CA HIS A 236 19.26 -7.87 12.57
C HIS A 236 18.99 -7.47 14.02
N GLY A 237 18.67 -6.20 14.27
CA GLY A 237 18.61 -5.69 15.64
C GLY A 237 17.50 -6.32 16.47
N HIS A 238 17.62 -6.16 17.79
CA HIS A 238 16.69 -6.75 18.74
C HIS A 238 15.26 -6.22 18.53
N LEU A 239 14.29 -7.09 18.81
CA LEU A 239 12.88 -6.72 18.76
C LEU A 239 12.57 -5.71 19.87
N LEU A 240 12.17 -4.50 19.51
CA LEU A 240 11.77 -3.47 20.47
C LEU A 240 10.32 -3.68 20.92
N ARG A 241 9.45 -4.01 19.96
CA ARG A 241 8.01 -4.18 20.18
C ARG A 241 7.45 -5.26 19.27
N THR A 242 6.50 -6.02 19.78
CA THR A 242 5.75 -7.04 19.04
C THR A 242 4.28 -6.93 19.43
N ASN A 243 3.37 -7.11 18.48
CA ASN A 243 1.94 -7.10 18.79
C ASN A 243 1.46 -8.45 19.35
N ASP A 244 0.22 -8.48 19.82
CA ASP A 244 -0.41 -9.68 20.37
C ASP A 244 -0.50 -10.84 19.36
N ALA A 245 -0.74 -10.54 18.08
CA ALA A 245 -0.84 -11.56 17.05
C ALA A 245 0.48 -12.34 16.86
N LEU A 246 1.63 -11.64 16.82
CA LEU A 246 2.93 -12.29 16.72
C LEU A 246 3.26 -13.11 17.98
N CYS A 247 2.90 -12.58 19.16
CA CYS A 247 3.08 -13.30 20.43
C CYS A 247 2.28 -14.60 20.46
N ARG A 248 1.02 -14.58 19.98
CA ARG A 248 0.18 -15.76 19.84
C ARG A 248 0.74 -16.76 18.82
N LEU A 249 1.19 -16.28 17.67
CA LEU A 249 1.75 -17.11 16.58
C LEU A 249 2.98 -17.91 17.05
N LEU A 250 3.87 -17.29 17.83
CA LEU A 250 5.11 -17.91 18.29
C LEU A 250 4.98 -18.58 19.67
N GLY A 251 3.87 -18.36 20.38
CA GLY A 251 3.65 -18.87 21.74
C GLY A 251 4.57 -18.25 22.78
N ARG A 252 5.04 -17.02 22.55
CA ARG A 252 6.02 -16.31 23.39
C ARG A 252 5.43 -14.97 23.85
N PRO A 253 5.57 -14.59 25.14
CA PRO A 253 5.09 -13.29 25.62
C PRO A 253 5.98 -12.16 25.09
N ALA A 254 5.41 -10.97 24.91
CA ALA A 254 6.12 -9.78 24.42
C ALA A 254 7.39 -9.44 25.23
N SER A 255 7.38 -9.71 26.55
CA SER A 255 8.55 -9.50 27.42
C SER A 255 9.74 -10.42 27.10
N ALA A 256 9.47 -11.63 26.59
CA ALA A 256 10.50 -12.54 26.14
C ALA A 256 10.99 -12.21 24.73
N MET A 257 10.09 -11.72 23.86
CA MET A 257 10.41 -11.36 22.47
C MET A 257 11.52 -10.29 22.38
N ARG A 258 11.59 -9.37 23.35
CA ARG A 258 12.64 -8.33 23.41
C ARG A 258 14.07 -8.86 23.53
N ARG A 259 14.24 -10.11 23.95
CA ARG A 259 15.57 -10.77 24.06
C ARG A 259 16.02 -11.43 22.78
N TYR A 260 15.15 -11.56 21.78
CA TYR A 260 15.45 -12.23 20.52
C TYR A 260 15.66 -11.21 19.41
N SER A 261 16.52 -11.55 18.47
CA SER A 261 16.50 -11.01 17.11
C SER A 261 15.57 -11.84 16.24
N PHE A 262 15.19 -11.32 15.06
CA PHE A 262 14.47 -12.16 14.09
C PHE A 262 15.32 -13.36 13.64
N ALA A 263 16.64 -13.23 13.55
CA ALA A 263 17.53 -14.31 13.12
C ALA A 263 17.49 -15.51 14.08
N ASP A 264 17.34 -15.28 15.39
CA ASP A 264 17.24 -16.34 16.40
C ASP A 264 15.94 -17.15 16.30
N LEU A 265 14.91 -16.57 15.68
CA LEU A 265 13.60 -17.18 15.51
C LEU A 265 13.47 -17.89 14.16
N VAL A 266 14.37 -17.66 13.21
CA VAL A 266 14.32 -18.26 11.88
C VAL A 266 14.96 -19.66 11.89
N HIS A 267 14.41 -20.58 11.10
CA HIS A 267 15.01 -21.89 10.89
C HIS A 267 16.45 -21.77 10.32
N PRO A 268 17.44 -22.56 10.77
CA PRO A 268 18.84 -22.41 10.35
C PRO A 268 19.08 -22.38 8.84
N GLU A 269 18.34 -23.19 8.07
CA GLU A 269 18.41 -23.24 6.60
C GLU A 269 17.86 -21.96 5.92
N ASP A 270 16.98 -21.23 6.60
CA ASP A 270 16.27 -20.09 6.03
C ASP A 270 16.90 -18.72 6.40
N ILE A 271 17.97 -18.72 7.21
CA ILE A 271 18.69 -17.49 7.63
C ILE A 271 19.20 -16.70 6.42
N GLY A 272 19.71 -17.40 5.40
CA GLY A 272 20.17 -16.76 4.16
C GLY A 272 19.05 -16.06 3.41
N THR A 273 17.81 -16.55 3.53
CA THR A 273 16.63 -15.90 2.94
C THR A 273 16.27 -14.63 3.71
N LEU A 274 16.28 -14.67 5.05
CA LEU A 274 16.05 -13.48 5.89
C LEU A 274 17.04 -12.34 5.58
N LEU A 275 18.33 -12.65 5.47
CA LEU A 275 19.38 -11.66 5.21
C LEU A 275 19.15 -10.92 3.89
N ARG A 276 18.75 -11.63 2.82
CA ARG A 276 18.43 -10.99 1.53
C ARG A 276 17.22 -10.06 1.61
N THR A 277 16.21 -10.39 2.42
CA THR A 277 14.97 -9.59 2.54
C THR A 277 15.19 -8.26 3.26
N SER A 278 16.05 -8.23 4.28
CA SER A 278 16.21 -7.09 5.19
C SER A 278 16.93 -5.89 4.56
N HIS A 279 17.73 -6.10 3.50
CA HIS A 279 18.44 -5.01 2.84
C HIS A 279 17.59 -4.22 1.83
N GLU A 280 16.54 -4.83 1.25
CA GLU A 280 15.79 -4.25 0.12
C GLU A 280 14.30 -3.99 0.41
N GLY A 281 13.81 -4.26 1.64
CA GLY A 281 12.38 -4.08 1.96
C GLY A 281 11.48 -5.10 1.24
N GLY A 282 11.99 -6.32 1.04
CA GLY A 282 11.35 -7.36 0.25
C GLY A 282 10.29 -8.18 1.00
N ARG A 283 9.62 -9.06 0.26
CA ARG A 283 8.79 -10.15 0.79
C ARG A 283 9.59 -11.44 0.74
N SER A 284 9.53 -12.25 1.79
CA SER A 284 10.11 -13.59 1.78
C SER A 284 9.29 -14.58 2.58
N GLU A 285 9.38 -15.86 2.21
CA GLU A 285 8.71 -16.96 2.89
C GLU A 285 9.75 -17.80 3.62
N LEU A 286 9.58 -18.02 4.91
CA LEU A 286 10.52 -18.79 5.73
C LEU A 286 9.82 -19.41 6.94
N ARG A 287 10.55 -20.27 7.66
CA ARG A 287 10.05 -20.93 8.86
C ARG A 287 10.49 -20.20 10.13
N LEU A 288 9.53 -19.89 11.00
CA LEU A 288 9.79 -19.36 12.34
C LEU A 288 9.59 -20.43 13.42
N ALA A 289 10.46 -20.41 14.43
CA ALA A 289 10.45 -21.30 15.58
C ALA A 289 9.46 -20.84 16.66
N ARG A 290 8.55 -21.74 17.03
CA ARG A 290 7.64 -21.56 18.16
C ARG A 290 8.32 -21.87 19.48
N ARG A 291 7.66 -21.56 20.60
CA ARG A 291 8.15 -21.91 21.95
C ARG A 291 8.26 -23.42 22.18
N ASP A 292 7.39 -24.21 21.56
CA ASP A 292 7.31 -25.67 21.71
C ASP A 292 8.38 -26.43 20.90
N GLY A 293 9.22 -25.73 20.13
CA GLY A 293 10.24 -26.31 19.27
C GLY A 293 9.76 -26.68 17.86
N THR A 294 8.48 -26.45 17.55
CA THR A 294 7.94 -26.62 16.19
C THR A 294 8.22 -25.39 15.33
N TYR A 295 8.09 -25.56 14.01
CA TYR A 295 8.23 -24.48 13.03
C TYR A 295 6.90 -24.16 12.37
N VAL A 296 6.67 -22.89 12.06
CA VAL A 296 5.53 -22.41 11.28
C VAL A 296 6.00 -21.66 10.06
N TRP A 297 5.36 -21.92 8.92
CA TRP A 297 5.61 -21.17 7.69
C TRP A 297 5.01 -19.77 7.77
N VAL A 298 5.83 -18.76 7.55
CA VAL A 298 5.40 -17.36 7.54
C VAL A 298 5.85 -16.63 6.28
N SER A 299 5.07 -15.63 5.88
CA SER A 299 5.53 -14.60 4.95
C SER A 299 5.96 -13.36 5.74
N LEU A 300 7.22 -13.00 5.61
CA LEU A 300 7.84 -11.83 6.21
C LEU A 300 7.91 -10.70 5.19
N ARG A 301 7.51 -9.50 5.62
CA ARG A 301 7.66 -8.27 4.85
C ARG A 301 8.27 -7.19 5.71
N ASN A 302 9.36 -6.61 5.24
CA ASN A 302 10.12 -5.61 5.97
C ASN A 302 9.88 -4.22 5.35
N SER A 303 9.67 -3.22 6.18
CA SER A 303 9.54 -1.82 5.77
C SER A 303 10.38 -0.96 6.68
N VAL A 304 11.27 -0.17 6.09
CA VAL A 304 12.15 0.73 6.84
C VAL A 304 11.38 2.01 7.13
N VAL A 305 11.24 2.35 8.41
CA VAL A 305 10.70 3.63 8.86
C VAL A 305 11.88 4.51 9.24
N ALA A 306 12.10 5.56 8.45
CA ALA A 306 13.13 6.56 8.74
C ALA A 306 12.57 7.62 9.69
N ASP A 307 13.33 7.95 10.74
CA ASP A 307 13.04 9.12 11.58
C ASP A 307 13.63 10.40 10.94
N ALA A 308 12.93 11.52 11.09
CA ALA A 308 13.06 12.72 10.25
C ALA A 308 14.31 13.59 10.53
N ALA A 309 15.22 13.18 11.44
CA ALA A 309 16.28 14.05 11.97
C ALA A 309 17.67 13.41 12.23
N ASP A 310 18.07 12.34 11.54
CA ASP A 310 19.39 11.63 11.65
C ASP A 310 19.54 10.51 12.73
N GLY A 311 18.69 9.47 12.64
CA GLY A 311 18.93 8.09 13.17
C GLY A 311 18.13 7.70 14.43
N PRO A 312 18.06 6.41 14.85
CA PRO A 312 18.30 5.13 14.16
C PRO A 312 17.13 4.74 13.22
N ARG A 313 17.40 3.85 12.25
CA ARG A 313 16.36 3.37 11.30
C ARG A 313 15.56 2.27 12.00
N PHE A 314 14.24 2.40 12.12
CA PHE A 314 13.43 1.30 12.66
C PHE A 314 12.95 0.40 11.52
N LEU A 315 12.96 -0.91 11.76
CA LEU A 315 12.39 -1.88 10.85
C LEU A 315 11.01 -2.29 11.35
N LEU A 316 9.97 -1.97 10.58
CA LEU A 316 8.64 -2.54 10.79
C LEU A 316 8.54 -3.83 9.98
N THR A 317 8.38 -4.94 10.69
CA THR A 317 8.28 -6.27 10.11
C THR A 317 6.86 -6.78 10.28
N HIS A 318 6.25 -7.15 9.16
CA HIS A 318 4.94 -7.78 9.08
C HIS A 318 5.11 -9.29 8.84
N VAL A 319 4.41 -10.11 9.62
CA VAL A 319 4.51 -11.57 9.67
C VAL A 319 3.12 -12.16 9.47
N GLU A 320 2.94 -12.83 8.35
CA GLU A 320 1.69 -13.51 7.98
C GLU A 320 1.87 -15.02 8.09
N ASP A 321 0.95 -15.72 8.77
CA ASP A 321 0.93 -17.19 8.79
C ASP A 321 0.45 -17.71 7.43
N ILE A 322 1.25 -18.57 6.80
CA ILE A 322 0.96 -19.15 5.47
C ILE A 322 0.92 -20.68 5.51
N GLU A 323 0.82 -21.29 6.70
CA GLU A 323 0.80 -22.74 6.90
C GLU A 323 -0.36 -23.40 6.13
N GLU A 324 -1.55 -22.80 6.16
CA GLU A 324 -2.71 -23.29 5.43
C GLU A 324 -2.51 -23.19 3.91
N ARG A 325 -1.93 -22.09 3.44
CA ARG A 325 -1.60 -21.92 2.02
C ARG A 325 -0.59 -22.98 1.55
N LYS A 326 0.46 -23.24 2.33
CA LYS A 326 1.46 -24.27 2.00
C LYS A 326 0.88 -25.68 2.02
N ARG A 327 -0.01 -25.99 2.97
CA ARG A 327 -0.73 -27.27 2.99
C ARG A 327 -1.62 -27.46 1.76
N HIS A 328 -2.32 -26.41 1.34
CA HIS A 328 -3.13 -26.46 0.11
C HIS A 328 -2.28 -26.61 -1.15
N GLU A 329 -1.15 -25.91 -1.24
CA GLU A 329 -0.21 -26.03 -2.35
C GLU A 329 0.34 -27.45 -2.48
N LEU A 330 0.77 -28.05 -1.36
CA LEU A 330 1.20 -29.46 -1.31
C LEU A 330 0.07 -30.43 -1.66
N ALA A 331 -1.15 -30.21 -1.16
CA ALA A 331 -2.29 -31.06 -1.47
C ALA A 331 -2.71 -30.97 -2.95
N LEU A 332 -2.62 -29.78 -3.55
CA LEU A 332 -2.87 -29.57 -4.97
C LEU A 332 -1.79 -30.25 -5.82
N ALA A 333 -0.51 -30.15 -5.45
CA ALA A 333 0.58 -30.85 -6.14
C ALA A 333 0.41 -32.38 -6.07
N HIS A 334 -0.02 -32.92 -4.92
CA HIS A 334 -0.31 -34.34 -4.79
C HIS A 334 -1.54 -34.76 -5.62
N ARG A 335 -2.62 -33.97 -5.63
CA ARG A 335 -3.80 -34.24 -6.48
C ARG A 335 -3.51 -34.09 -7.99
N ALA A 336 -2.59 -33.21 -8.35
CA ALA A 336 -2.16 -33.03 -9.73
C ALA A 336 -1.34 -34.23 -10.24
N SER A 337 -0.75 -35.03 -9.35
CA SER A 337 0.05 -36.22 -9.70
C SER A 337 -0.64 -37.56 -9.42
N HIS A 338 -1.62 -37.63 -8.52
CA HIS A 338 -2.25 -38.89 -8.10
C HIS A 338 -3.80 -38.84 -8.20
N ASP A 339 -4.41 -39.99 -8.48
CA ASP A 339 -5.85 -40.21 -8.54
C ASP A 339 -6.45 -40.18 -7.12
N SER A 340 -7.45 -39.31 -6.92
CA SER A 340 -8.04 -39.05 -5.59
C SER A 340 -8.77 -40.24 -4.96
N LEU A 341 -9.21 -41.22 -5.76
CA LEU A 341 -9.95 -42.38 -5.27
C LEU A 341 -9.02 -43.56 -4.95
N THR A 342 -8.06 -43.85 -5.82
CA THR A 342 -7.21 -45.05 -5.71
C THR A 342 -5.83 -44.76 -5.10
N GLY A 343 -5.39 -43.51 -5.06
CA GLY A 343 -4.05 -43.10 -4.61
C GLY A 343 -2.93 -43.46 -5.60
N LEU A 344 -3.28 -44.05 -6.75
CA LEU A 344 -2.32 -44.36 -7.82
C LEU A 344 -1.91 -43.08 -8.58
N PRO A 345 -0.74 -43.05 -9.23
CA PRO A 345 -0.42 -42.05 -10.24
C PRO A 345 -1.57 -41.81 -11.22
N ASN A 346 -1.85 -40.55 -11.53
CA ASN A 346 -2.88 -40.15 -12.49
C ASN A 346 -2.30 -40.06 -13.91
N SER A 347 -3.14 -39.68 -14.88
CA SER A 347 -2.74 -39.53 -16.28
C SER A 347 -1.58 -38.54 -16.51
N ALA A 348 -1.44 -37.50 -15.69
CA ALA A 348 -0.34 -36.54 -15.81
C ALA A 348 0.99 -37.14 -15.33
N GLU A 349 1.00 -37.75 -14.15
CA GLU A 349 2.18 -38.41 -13.59
C GLU A 349 2.63 -39.61 -14.45
N LEU A 350 1.67 -40.37 -14.99
CA LEU A 350 1.96 -41.46 -15.94
C LEU A 350 2.71 -40.95 -17.17
N ARG A 351 2.25 -39.85 -17.79
CA ARG A 351 2.92 -39.25 -18.95
C ARG A 351 4.32 -38.78 -18.61
N THR A 352 4.52 -38.15 -17.45
CA THR A 352 5.84 -37.72 -16.98
C THR A 352 6.78 -38.91 -16.83
N ARG A 353 6.33 -40.00 -16.18
CA ARG A 353 7.13 -41.22 -16.01
C ARG A 353 7.43 -41.91 -17.33
N LEU A 354 6.45 -42.03 -18.22
CA LEU A 354 6.64 -42.60 -19.55
C LEU A 354 7.63 -41.77 -20.38
N GLY A 355 7.50 -40.44 -20.37
CA GLY A 355 8.42 -39.52 -21.04
C GLY A 355 9.85 -39.60 -20.50
N SER A 356 10.02 -39.73 -19.17
CA SER A 356 11.36 -39.90 -18.56
C SER A 356 12.06 -41.20 -18.94
N ARG A 357 11.30 -42.20 -19.44
CA ARG A 357 11.81 -43.50 -19.88
C ARG A 357 11.91 -43.61 -21.41
N LEU A 358 11.53 -42.58 -22.15
CA LEU A 358 11.57 -42.53 -23.61
C LEU A 358 12.73 -41.62 -24.07
N CYS A 359 13.63 -42.16 -24.89
CA CYS A 359 14.72 -41.38 -25.49
C CYS A 359 14.31 -40.79 -26.85
N ALA A 360 14.84 -39.61 -27.21
CA ALA A 360 14.51 -38.90 -28.45
C ALA A 360 15.10 -39.53 -29.75
N HIS A 361 15.93 -40.58 -29.63
CA HIS A 361 16.67 -41.16 -30.75
C HIS A 361 16.02 -42.47 -31.22
N PRO A 362 15.49 -42.57 -32.45
CA PRO A 362 14.92 -43.82 -32.96
C PRO A 362 16.00 -44.92 -33.04
N PRO A 363 15.64 -46.20 -32.81
CA PRO A 363 16.60 -47.30 -32.90
C PRO A 363 17.16 -47.42 -34.33
N GLN A 364 18.49 -47.35 -34.47
CA GLN A 364 19.18 -47.66 -35.73
C GLN A 364 19.11 -49.18 -35.98
N GLY A 365 18.20 -49.61 -36.84
CA GLY A 365 18.10 -51.02 -37.27
C GLY A 365 19.36 -51.50 -38.00
N GLY A 366 19.84 -52.69 -37.61
CA GLY A 366 21.03 -53.33 -38.16
C GLY A 366 20.91 -53.69 -39.64
N ARG A 367 21.95 -53.38 -40.43
CA ARG A 367 22.17 -53.97 -41.75
C ARG A 367 23.02 -55.22 -41.61
N ALA A 368 22.46 -56.36 -41.99
CA ALA A 368 23.17 -57.62 -42.17
C ALA A 368 24.24 -57.50 -43.27
N GLU A 369 25.46 -57.90 -42.95
CA GLU A 369 26.52 -58.19 -43.92
C GLU A 369 26.22 -59.52 -44.61
N PHE A 370 26.03 -59.52 -45.93
CA PHE A 370 26.35 -60.67 -46.80
C PHE A 370 26.77 -60.16 -48.19
N ALA A 371 27.94 -60.62 -48.63
CA ALA A 371 28.58 -60.36 -49.91
C ALA A 371 28.04 -61.28 -51.02
N ASP A 372 28.06 -60.83 -52.28
CA ASP A 372 28.75 -61.54 -53.37
C ASP A 372 28.86 -60.68 -54.66
N GLY A 373 29.77 -61.09 -55.55
CA GLY A 373 30.46 -60.26 -56.55
C GLY A 373 29.88 -60.06 -57.97
N LEU A 374 30.37 -58.95 -58.57
CA LEU A 374 30.82 -58.72 -59.97
C LEU A 374 29.79 -58.81 -61.15
N PRO A 375 30.14 -58.30 -62.37
CA PRO A 375 30.78 -57.03 -62.76
C PRO A 375 30.05 -56.36 -63.97
N GLY A 376 30.39 -55.10 -64.33
CA GLY A 376 29.99 -54.59 -65.66
C GLY A 376 30.07 -53.08 -65.89
N ALA A 377 31.26 -52.64 -66.32
CA ALA A 377 31.60 -51.64 -67.34
C ALA A 377 30.62 -50.56 -67.85
N ASP A 378 31.25 -49.39 -68.06
CA ASP A 378 31.08 -48.43 -69.17
C ASP A 378 30.24 -47.16 -68.99
N GLY A 379 30.92 -46.01 -69.20
CA GLY A 379 30.36 -44.89 -69.99
C GLY A 379 30.24 -43.53 -69.30
N LEU A 380 31.35 -42.80 -69.15
CA LEU A 380 31.37 -41.32 -69.29
C LEU A 380 31.40 -40.98 -70.82
N PRO A 381 31.33 -39.70 -71.30
CA PRO A 381 31.27 -38.39 -70.61
C PRO A 381 30.35 -37.30 -71.25
N GLY A 382 30.29 -36.13 -70.58
CA GLY A 382 30.29 -34.79 -71.22
C GLY A 382 28.91 -34.20 -71.57
N ALA A 383 28.71 -32.89 -71.67
CA ALA A 383 29.49 -31.68 -71.41
C ALA A 383 28.51 -30.50 -71.58
N ASP A 384 28.87 -29.35 -70.99
CA ASP A 384 28.54 -27.99 -71.40
C ASP A 384 27.08 -27.47 -71.44
N GLY A 385 26.95 -26.23 -70.95
CA GLY A 385 26.05 -25.28 -71.59
C GLY A 385 25.41 -24.21 -70.72
N GLY A 386 26.11 -23.07 -70.57
CA GLY A 386 25.53 -21.80 -71.03
C GLY A 386 24.63 -21.01 -70.08
N ALA A 387 25.14 -19.85 -69.70
CA ALA A 387 24.49 -18.78 -68.96
C ALA A 387 23.26 -18.16 -69.64
N GLY A 388 22.39 -17.55 -68.82
CA GLY A 388 21.32 -16.64 -69.25
C GLY A 388 20.75 -15.82 -68.10
N ARG A 389 21.38 -14.69 -67.78
CA ARG A 389 20.83 -13.58 -66.98
C ARG A 389 19.60 -12.99 -67.69
N THR A 390 18.56 -12.57 -66.96
CA THR A 390 18.19 -11.14 -66.85
C THR A 390 17.06 -10.85 -65.84
N LEU A 391 17.35 -9.86 -64.99
CA LEU A 391 16.54 -8.71 -64.51
C LEU A 391 15.20 -9.01 -63.80
N ALA A 392 15.11 -8.80 -62.49
CA ALA A 392 15.04 -7.51 -61.76
C ALA A 392 13.67 -6.81 -61.87
N THR A 393 13.01 -6.62 -60.72
CA THR A 393 12.39 -5.34 -60.36
C THR A 393 12.52 -5.14 -58.86
N ASP A 394 13.04 -3.96 -58.54
CA ASP A 394 13.49 -3.44 -57.26
C ASP A 394 12.36 -2.95 -56.35
N GLY A 395 12.71 -2.74 -55.07
CA GLY A 395 12.54 -1.39 -54.51
C GLY A 395 11.66 -1.25 -53.27
N PHE A 396 12.18 -1.61 -52.09
CA PHE A 396 12.68 -0.70 -51.01
C PHE A 396 12.12 0.76 -50.89
N PRO A 397 12.47 1.54 -49.84
CA PRO A 397 12.91 1.26 -48.46
C PRO A 397 12.30 2.24 -47.41
N LEU A 398 12.71 2.10 -46.14
CA LEU A 398 13.20 3.12 -45.16
C LEU A 398 13.20 2.42 -43.78
N GLY A 399 14.25 2.33 -42.97
CA GLY A 399 15.62 2.86 -42.97
C GLY A 399 16.05 3.11 -41.51
N PHE A 400 17.14 2.44 -41.05
CA PHE A 400 18.20 2.89 -40.11
C PHE A 400 17.81 3.45 -38.70
N ASP A 401 18.59 3.38 -37.61
CA ASP A 401 19.96 2.90 -37.35
C ASP A 401 20.21 2.65 -35.85
N GLU A 402 21.19 1.77 -35.60
CA GLU A 402 22.24 1.73 -34.56
C GLU A 402 22.05 2.25 -33.11
N PHE A 403 22.36 1.37 -32.14
CA PHE A 403 23.61 1.49 -31.35
C PHE A 403 24.06 0.15 -30.72
N GLU A 404 25.37 -0.07 -30.75
CA GLU A 404 26.14 -1.26 -30.34
C GLU A 404 26.30 -1.45 -28.81
N GLY A 405 26.60 -2.70 -28.39
CA GLY A 405 27.46 -2.94 -27.22
C GLY A 405 27.26 -4.24 -26.44
N PHE A 406 28.29 -5.10 -26.47
CA PHE A 406 28.63 -6.23 -25.56
C PHE A 406 28.07 -7.65 -25.83
N GLY A 407 28.84 -8.40 -26.63
CA GLY A 407 29.55 -9.61 -26.14
C GLY A 407 28.76 -10.92 -25.98
N SER A 408 28.62 -11.69 -27.06
CA SER A 408 28.15 -13.09 -27.03
C SER A 408 29.23 -14.06 -26.50
N PRO A 409 28.89 -15.03 -25.64
CA PRO A 409 29.76 -16.18 -25.35
C PRO A 409 29.72 -17.21 -26.50
N PRO A 410 30.75 -18.06 -26.66
CA PRO A 410 30.88 -18.99 -27.79
C PRO A 410 29.91 -20.18 -27.70
N PRO A 411 29.62 -20.86 -28.84
CA PRO A 411 28.69 -21.99 -28.87
C PRO A 411 29.27 -23.20 -28.11
N PRO A 412 28.42 -24.03 -27.48
CA PRO A 412 28.89 -25.22 -26.80
C PRO A 412 29.48 -26.21 -27.80
N ALA A 413 30.72 -26.61 -27.54
CA ALA A 413 31.43 -27.65 -28.25
C ALA A 413 30.70 -28.99 -28.17
N ALA A 414 30.86 -29.78 -29.22
CA ALA A 414 30.28 -31.10 -29.42
C ALA A 414 30.45 -32.02 -28.20
N GLY A 415 29.32 -32.35 -27.58
CA GLY A 415 28.89 -33.71 -27.24
C GLY A 415 29.94 -34.68 -26.70
N GLY A 416 30.43 -34.45 -25.48
CA GLY A 416 30.70 -35.54 -24.55
C GLY A 416 29.38 -35.96 -23.90
N VAL A 417 28.75 -37.01 -24.41
CA VAL A 417 27.56 -37.62 -23.79
C VAL A 417 27.95 -38.14 -22.39
N PRO A 418 27.23 -37.76 -21.32
CA PRO A 418 27.34 -38.49 -20.07
C PRO A 418 26.83 -39.91 -20.32
N PHE A 419 27.50 -40.90 -19.74
CA PHE A 419 27.16 -42.32 -19.86
C PHE A 419 25.68 -42.57 -19.52
N ASP A 420 24.84 -42.54 -20.54
CA ASP A 420 23.43 -42.85 -20.47
C ASP A 420 23.34 -44.37 -20.42
N HIS A 421 23.25 -44.93 -19.21
CA HIS A 421 22.87 -46.34 -19.00
C HIS A 421 21.37 -46.54 -19.31
N HIS A 422 20.88 -45.94 -20.40
CA HIS A 422 19.54 -46.13 -20.91
C HIS A 422 19.52 -47.38 -21.78
N VAL A 423 18.76 -48.39 -21.37
CA VAL A 423 18.50 -49.58 -22.18
C VAL A 423 17.50 -49.18 -23.28
N HIS A 424 17.97 -49.17 -24.54
CA HIS A 424 17.11 -48.88 -25.68
C HIS A 424 15.87 -49.77 -25.66
N THR A 425 14.70 -49.12 -25.65
CA THR A 425 13.42 -49.81 -25.71
C THR A 425 13.08 -50.13 -27.16
N PHE A 426 13.10 -51.40 -27.50
CA PHE A 426 12.71 -51.89 -28.83
C PHE A 426 11.26 -52.41 -28.76
N ALA A 427 10.42 -52.00 -29.71
CA ALA A 427 9.16 -52.69 -29.95
C ALA A 427 9.50 -54.02 -30.68
N PRO A 428 9.10 -55.19 -30.17
CA PRO A 428 9.29 -56.45 -30.88
C PRO A 428 8.52 -56.42 -32.21
N ASN A 429 9.17 -56.83 -33.31
CA ASN A 429 8.57 -56.87 -34.64
C ASN A 429 7.31 -57.76 -34.66
N GLU A 430 6.28 -57.35 -35.42
CA GLU A 430 5.00 -58.07 -35.46
C GLU A 430 5.06 -59.37 -36.30
N ASP A 431 6.08 -59.53 -37.15
CA ASP A 431 6.14 -60.57 -38.21
C ASP A 431 7.06 -61.77 -37.94
N ASP A 432 7.82 -61.81 -36.83
CA ASP A 432 8.68 -62.95 -36.48
C ASP A 432 8.12 -63.73 -35.28
N ASP A 433 7.76 -65.01 -35.51
CA ASP A 433 7.37 -66.00 -34.47
C ASP A 433 8.58 -66.46 -33.62
N VAL A 434 9.70 -65.74 -33.66
CA VAL A 434 10.94 -66.04 -32.94
C VAL A 434 11.14 -65.02 -31.82
N ASP A 435 11.28 -65.52 -30.59
CA ASP A 435 11.60 -64.70 -29.42
C ASP A 435 13.05 -64.22 -29.50
N ASP A 436 13.28 -63.01 -30.01
CA ASP A 436 14.62 -62.42 -30.15
C ASP A 436 15.29 -62.07 -28.81
N GLY A 437 14.65 -62.34 -27.66
CA GLY A 437 15.21 -62.10 -26.32
C GLY A 437 15.37 -60.62 -25.95
N HIS A 438 14.91 -59.70 -26.80
CA HIS A 438 14.94 -58.27 -26.56
C HIS A 438 13.87 -57.86 -25.53
N LYS A 439 14.31 -57.19 -24.47
CA LYS A 439 13.48 -56.70 -23.37
C LYS A 439 13.17 -55.23 -23.55
N GLY A 440 11.90 -54.84 -23.38
CA GLY A 440 11.42 -53.47 -23.54
C GLY A 440 10.46 -53.02 -22.44
N LEU A 441 10.00 -51.77 -22.56
CA LEU A 441 9.00 -51.13 -21.70
C LEU A 441 7.62 -51.47 -22.26
N ALA A 442 6.98 -52.42 -21.60
CA ALA A 442 5.62 -52.81 -21.92
C ALA A 442 4.63 -51.84 -21.26
N VAL A 443 3.63 -51.42 -22.03
CA VAL A 443 2.51 -50.60 -21.57
C VAL A 443 1.25 -51.43 -21.64
N LEU A 444 0.76 -51.89 -20.49
CA LEU A 444 -0.46 -52.68 -20.40
C LEU A 444 -1.63 -51.76 -20.07
N PHE A 445 -2.53 -51.59 -21.04
CA PHE A 445 -3.78 -50.84 -20.86
C PHE A 445 -4.89 -51.78 -20.42
N CYS A 446 -5.54 -51.47 -19.31
CA CYS A 446 -6.55 -52.30 -18.66
C CYS A 446 -7.89 -51.56 -18.58
N ASP A 447 -8.95 -52.20 -19.03
CA ASP A 447 -10.34 -51.72 -18.89
C ASP A 447 -11.17 -52.79 -18.15
N LEU A 448 -12.03 -52.36 -17.22
CA LEU A 448 -12.88 -53.26 -16.45
C LEU A 448 -14.16 -53.63 -17.22
N ASP A 449 -14.31 -54.92 -17.50
CA ASP A 449 -15.44 -55.44 -18.26
C ASP A 449 -16.76 -55.24 -17.51
N GLY A 450 -17.65 -54.39 -18.07
CA GLY A 450 -19.00 -54.20 -17.56
C GLY A 450 -19.10 -53.38 -16.28
N PHE A 451 -18.08 -52.57 -15.96
CA PHE A 451 -18.06 -51.72 -14.78
C PHE A 451 -19.27 -50.78 -14.68
N LYS A 452 -19.73 -50.21 -15.81
CA LYS A 452 -20.95 -49.39 -15.85
C LYS A 452 -22.17 -50.12 -15.28
N SER A 453 -22.36 -51.40 -15.60
CA SER A 453 -23.46 -52.20 -15.07
C SER A 453 -23.35 -52.46 -13.57
N ILE A 454 -22.12 -52.43 -13.01
CA ILE A 454 -21.90 -52.51 -11.56
C ILE A 454 -22.39 -51.22 -10.90
N ASN A 455 -22.02 -50.05 -11.45
CA ASN A 455 -22.49 -48.76 -10.96
C ASN A 455 -24.02 -48.65 -11.05
N ASP A 456 -24.61 -49.05 -12.18
CA ASP A 456 -26.05 -48.97 -12.39
C ASP A 456 -26.83 -49.90 -11.44
N ARG A 457 -26.25 -51.05 -11.06
CA ARG A 457 -26.93 -52.07 -10.24
C ARG A 457 -26.68 -51.93 -8.74
N PHE A 458 -25.50 -51.47 -8.34
CA PHE A 458 -25.04 -51.44 -6.95
C PHE A 458 -24.70 -50.04 -6.44
N GLY A 459 -24.79 -49.02 -7.30
CA GLY A 459 -24.49 -47.63 -6.97
C GLY A 459 -23.01 -47.29 -7.09
N HIS A 460 -22.71 -45.99 -7.17
CA HIS A 460 -21.35 -45.47 -7.33
C HIS A 460 -20.42 -45.83 -6.17
N HIS A 461 -20.92 -45.84 -4.92
CA HIS A 461 -20.11 -46.27 -3.77
C HIS A 461 -19.58 -47.71 -3.91
N ALA A 462 -20.37 -48.61 -4.49
CA ALA A 462 -19.92 -49.97 -4.75
C ALA A 462 -18.94 -50.03 -5.91
N GLY A 463 -19.11 -49.19 -6.93
CA GLY A 463 -18.12 -48.98 -7.98
C GLY A 463 -16.78 -48.50 -7.45
N ASP A 464 -16.81 -47.51 -6.55
CA ASP A 464 -15.61 -46.94 -5.94
C ASP A 464 -14.83 -47.99 -5.14
N ALA A 465 -15.54 -48.81 -4.34
CA ALA A 465 -14.94 -49.93 -3.62
C ALA A 465 -14.32 -50.97 -4.56
N VAL A 466 -14.95 -51.24 -5.71
CA VAL A 466 -14.39 -52.10 -6.75
C VAL A 466 -13.11 -51.51 -7.34
N LEU A 467 -13.10 -50.21 -7.66
CA LEU A 467 -11.92 -49.52 -8.21
C LEU A 467 -10.74 -49.52 -7.23
N ILE A 468 -10.99 -49.27 -5.95
CA ILE A 468 -9.97 -49.31 -4.89
C ILE A 468 -9.38 -50.72 -4.76
N GLU A 469 -10.23 -51.75 -4.74
CA GLU A 469 -9.76 -53.14 -4.62
C GLU A 469 -9.03 -53.62 -5.88
N VAL A 470 -9.47 -53.20 -7.07
CA VAL A 470 -8.76 -53.47 -8.33
C VAL A 470 -7.39 -52.79 -8.32
N ALA A 471 -7.31 -51.52 -7.94
CA ALA A 471 -6.05 -50.79 -7.81
C ALA A 471 -5.08 -51.55 -6.89
N ARG A 472 -5.56 -51.96 -5.70
CA ARG A 472 -4.77 -52.74 -4.75
C ARG A 472 -4.29 -54.07 -5.34
N ARG A 473 -5.12 -54.79 -6.09
CA ARG A 473 -4.76 -56.08 -6.71
C ARG A 473 -3.76 -55.91 -7.85
N LEU A 474 -3.89 -54.86 -8.64
CA LEU A 474 -2.93 -54.51 -9.70
C LEU A 474 -1.58 -54.15 -9.09
N THR A 475 -1.54 -53.29 -8.07
CA THR A 475 -0.29 -52.92 -7.37
C THR A 475 0.42 -54.13 -6.76
N ASN A 476 -0.32 -55.08 -6.17
CA ASN A 476 0.28 -56.29 -5.61
C ASN A 476 0.71 -57.33 -6.67
N GLY A 477 0.27 -57.19 -7.92
CA GLY A 477 0.57 -58.12 -9.01
C GLY A 477 1.81 -57.75 -9.83
N VAL A 478 2.33 -56.55 -9.64
CA VAL A 478 3.49 -55.97 -10.33
C VAL A 478 4.72 -55.91 -9.41
N ARG A 479 5.91 -55.65 -9.96
CA ARG A 479 7.17 -55.54 -9.20
C ARG A 479 7.36 -54.11 -8.68
N ASP A 480 8.23 -53.91 -7.69
CA ASP A 480 8.50 -52.59 -7.09
C ASP A 480 9.02 -51.52 -8.09
N GLY A 481 9.56 -51.93 -9.25
CA GLY A 481 9.99 -51.04 -10.33
C GLY A 481 8.91 -50.68 -11.36
N ASP A 482 7.79 -51.41 -11.36
CA ASP A 482 6.68 -51.20 -12.27
C ASP A 482 5.75 -50.10 -11.73
N THR A 483 5.12 -49.34 -12.63
CA THR A 483 4.16 -48.30 -12.23
C THR A 483 2.76 -48.71 -12.60
N VAL A 484 1.83 -48.69 -11.64
CA VAL A 484 0.39 -48.80 -11.89
C VAL A 484 -0.23 -47.41 -11.79
N ALA A 485 -0.95 -46.98 -12.82
CA ALA A 485 -1.62 -45.70 -12.87
C ALA A 485 -3.11 -45.88 -13.21
N ARG A 486 -3.93 -44.90 -12.85
CA ARG A 486 -5.33 -44.83 -13.27
C ARG A 486 -5.54 -43.58 -14.13
N LEU A 487 -6.08 -43.77 -15.33
CA LEU A 487 -6.31 -42.67 -16.26
C LEU A 487 -7.62 -41.92 -15.98
N GLY A 488 -8.63 -42.66 -15.54
CA GLY A 488 -9.98 -42.17 -15.24
C GLY A 488 -11.00 -43.28 -15.40
N GLY A 489 -12.19 -43.15 -14.80
CA GLY A 489 -13.23 -44.17 -14.93
C GLY A 489 -12.75 -45.56 -14.49
N ASP A 490 -12.85 -46.54 -15.37
CA ASP A 490 -12.43 -47.94 -15.22
C ASP A 490 -11.10 -48.28 -15.90
N GLU A 491 -10.35 -47.28 -16.36
CA GLU A 491 -9.10 -47.47 -17.12
C GLU A 491 -7.85 -47.39 -16.23
N PHE A 492 -7.04 -48.43 -16.28
CA PHE A 492 -5.76 -48.55 -15.58
C PHE A 492 -4.62 -48.79 -16.58
N VAL A 493 -3.42 -48.30 -16.27
CA VAL A 493 -2.23 -48.56 -17.08
C VAL A 493 -1.13 -49.10 -16.19
N VAL A 494 -0.43 -50.13 -16.67
CA VAL A 494 0.78 -50.64 -16.04
C VAL A 494 1.97 -50.39 -16.97
N LEU A 495 2.98 -49.67 -16.47
CA LEU A 495 4.29 -49.52 -17.10
C LEU A 495 5.24 -50.53 -16.47
N ALA A 496 5.66 -51.52 -17.25
CA ALA A 496 6.56 -52.57 -16.77
C ALA A 496 7.81 -52.62 -17.65
N ASP A 497 8.97 -52.51 -17.01
CA ASP A 497 10.26 -52.41 -17.69
C ASP A 497 10.96 -53.77 -17.79
N GLY A 498 11.78 -53.93 -18.84
CA GLY A 498 12.60 -55.11 -19.04
C GLY A 498 11.82 -56.40 -19.32
N LEU A 499 10.67 -56.32 -19.99
CA LEU A 499 9.83 -57.47 -20.35
C LEU A 499 10.00 -57.87 -21.83
N GLY A 500 10.01 -59.16 -22.11
CA GLY A 500 9.79 -59.70 -23.47
C GLY A 500 8.30 -59.92 -23.78
N ARG A 501 7.97 -60.33 -25.01
CA ARG A 501 6.57 -60.50 -25.45
C ARG A 501 5.82 -61.58 -24.66
N ALA A 502 6.47 -62.71 -24.38
CA ALA A 502 5.92 -63.76 -23.54
C ALA A 502 5.73 -63.28 -22.09
N ASP A 503 6.73 -62.60 -21.52
CA ASP A 503 6.67 -62.08 -20.14
C ASP A 503 5.54 -61.06 -19.94
N ALA A 504 5.32 -60.18 -20.92
CA ALA A 504 4.25 -59.19 -20.88
C ALA A 504 2.87 -59.86 -20.96
N GLN A 505 2.73 -60.92 -21.77
CA GLN A 505 1.51 -61.71 -21.84
C GLN A 505 1.24 -62.46 -20.53
N ASP A 506 2.28 -63.04 -19.92
CA ASP A 506 2.20 -63.70 -18.63
C ASP A 506 1.84 -62.72 -17.50
N LEU A 507 2.38 -61.50 -17.53
CA LEU A 507 1.99 -60.41 -16.64
C LEU A 507 0.51 -60.07 -16.82
N ALA A 508 0.02 -59.90 -18.05
CA ALA A 508 -1.38 -59.61 -18.32
C ALA A 508 -2.32 -60.74 -17.82
N VAL A 509 -1.94 -62.01 -18.02
CA VAL A 509 -2.69 -63.16 -17.48
C VAL A 509 -2.69 -63.15 -15.95
N ARG A 510 -1.54 -62.88 -15.33
CA ARG A 510 -1.41 -62.81 -13.86
C ARG A 510 -2.30 -61.70 -13.28
N LEU A 511 -2.23 -60.48 -13.82
CA LEU A 511 -3.05 -59.35 -13.37
C LEU A 511 -4.55 -59.62 -13.53
N ARG A 512 -4.94 -60.22 -14.65
CA ARG A 512 -6.32 -60.64 -14.90
C ARG A 512 -6.82 -61.67 -13.88
N ASN A 513 -6.00 -62.67 -13.59
CA ASN A 513 -6.30 -63.69 -12.58
C ASN A 513 -6.35 -63.11 -11.16
N ALA A 514 -5.60 -62.04 -10.88
CA ALA A 514 -5.68 -61.33 -9.61
C ALA A 514 -7.00 -60.54 -9.45
N ILE A 515 -7.57 -60.02 -10.54
CA ILE A 515 -8.84 -59.27 -10.53
C ILE A 515 -10.06 -60.20 -10.43
N LEU A 516 -10.00 -61.40 -11.01
CA LEU A 516 -11.13 -62.33 -11.14
C LEU A 516 -11.83 -62.75 -9.81
N PRO A 517 -11.13 -62.94 -8.68
CA PRO A 517 -11.75 -63.32 -7.41
C PRO A 517 -12.83 -62.31 -6.97
N PRO A 518 -13.99 -62.76 -6.42
CA PRO A 518 -15.07 -61.86 -6.05
C PRO A 518 -14.64 -60.77 -5.07
N ILE A 519 -15.03 -59.53 -5.34
CA ILE A 519 -14.79 -58.36 -4.48
C ILE A 519 -15.97 -58.24 -3.52
N ARG A 520 -15.70 -58.16 -2.21
CA ARG A 520 -16.73 -58.01 -1.18
C ARG A 520 -17.01 -56.52 -0.97
N VAL A 521 -18.24 -56.11 -1.26
CA VAL A 521 -18.74 -54.75 -1.02
C VAL A 521 -20.07 -54.87 -0.29
N ASP A 522 -20.20 -54.25 0.89
CA ASP A 522 -21.43 -54.26 1.72
C ASP A 522 -22.03 -55.66 1.94
N GLY A 523 -21.16 -56.65 2.18
CA GLY A 523 -21.57 -58.05 2.41
C GLY A 523 -21.99 -58.82 1.14
N ARG A 524 -21.88 -58.22 -0.05
CA ARG A 524 -22.21 -58.84 -1.34
C ARG A 524 -20.94 -59.14 -2.14
N ALA A 525 -20.96 -60.20 -2.92
CA ALA A 525 -19.86 -60.60 -3.80
C ALA A 525 -20.09 -60.06 -5.22
N VAL A 526 -19.27 -59.09 -5.64
CA VAL A 526 -19.27 -58.52 -7.00
C VAL A 526 -18.14 -59.16 -7.80
N ARG A 527 -18.41 -59.52 -9.07
CA ARG A 527 -17.38 -60.02 -9.99
C ARG A 527 -17.18 -59.02 -11.11
N VAL A 528 -15.93 -58.70 -11.40
CA VAL A 528 -15.52 -57.82 -12.49
C VAL A 528 -14.46 -58.53 -13.32
N GLY A 529 -14.58 -58.44 -14.65
CA GLY A 529 -13.55 -58.91 -15.57
C GLY A 529 -12.61 -57.77 -15.93
N ALA A 530 -11.49 -58.09 -16.58
CA ALA A 530 -10.60 -57.08 -17.12
C ALA A 530 -10.06 -57.53 -18.48
N SER A 531 -10.01 -56.58 -19.41
CA SER A 531 -9.40 -56.71 -20.73
C SER A 531 -8.09 -55.93 -20.73
N PHE A 532 -7.01 -56.52 -21.27
CA PHE A 532 -5.64 -55.99 -21.25
C PHE A 532 -5.08 -55.88 -22.67
N GLY A 533 -4.83 -54.67 -23.14
CA GLY A 533 -4.03 -54.42 -24.35
C GLY A 533 -2.57 -54.21 -24.01
N ILE A 534 -1.66 -54.84 -24.75
CA ILE A 534 -0.21 -54.68 -24.56
C ILE A 534 0.35 -53.83 -25.70
N GLY A 535 0.78 -52.62 -25.38
CA GLY A 535 1.60 -51.77 -26.24
C GLY A 535 3.07 -51.83 -25.86
N TRP A 536 3.94 -51.39 -26.77
CA TRP A 536 5.38 -51.29 -26.53
C TRP A 536 5.80 -49.85 -26.72
N ALA A 537 6.59 -49.35 -25.77
CA ALA A 537 7.24 -48.05 -25.93
C ALA A 537 8.51 -48.23 -26.77
N GLY A 538 8.72 -47.38 -27.76
CA GLY A 538 9.96 -47.32 -28.54
C GLY A 538 10.59 -45.94 -28.47
N CYS A 539 11.91 -45.85 -28.49
CA CYS A 539 12.54 -44.53 -28.60
C CYS A 539 12.12 -43.81 -29.88
N GLY A 540 11.90 -42.50 -29.78
CA GLY A 540 11.31 -41.67 -30.84
C GLY A 540 9.79 -41.61 -30.85
N MET A 541 9.09 -42.43 -30.06
CA MET A 541 7.64 -42.30 -29.87
C MET A 541 7.31 -41.27 -28.80
N SER A 542 6.22 -40.55 -28.99
CA SER A 542 5.60 -39.74 -27.94
C SER A 542 4.82 -40.61 -26.95
N ALA A 543 4.64 -40.12 -25.72
CA ALA A 543 3.83 -40.81 -24.71
C ALA A 543 2.38 -41.07 -25.18
N GLU A 544 1.84 -40.19 -26.04
CA GLU A 544 0.49 -40.34 -26.58
C GLU A 544 0.40 -41.47 -27.61
N GLU A 545 1.37 -41.60 -28.50
CA GLU A 545 1.41 -42.67 -29.50
C GLU A 545 1.49 -44.06 -28.85
N VAL A 546 2.30 -44.19 -27.80
CA VAL A 546 2.44 -45.45 -27.06
C VAL A 546 1.13 -45.83 -26.34
N LEU A 547 0.52 -44.87 -25.65
CA LEU A 547 -0.76 -45.10 -24.95
C LEU A 547 -1.89 -45.41 -25.94
N HIS A 548 -1.93 -44.72 -27.10
CA HIS A 548 -2.93 -44.97 -28.14
C HIS A 548 -2.78 -46.35 -28.77
N SER A 549 -1.55 -46.80 -29.02
CA SER A 549 -1.28 -48.16 -29.52
C SER A 549 -1.77 -49.24 -28.53
N ALA A 550 -1.50 -49.06 -27.24
CA ALA A 550 -1.93 -49.98 -26.20
C ALA A 550 -3.48 -50.03 -26.07
N ASP A 551 -4.14 -48.87 -26.13
CA ASP A 551 -5.60 -48.76 -26.10
C ASP A 551 -6.27 -49.43 -27.31
N GLN A 552 -5.76 -49.22 -28.53
CA GLN A 552 -6.28 -49.89 -29.72
C GLN A 552 -6.22 -51.42 -29.61
N ARG A 553 -5.11 -51.96 -29.09
CA ARG A 553 -4.95 -53.41 -28.88
C ARG A 553 -5.89 -53.94 -27.79
N MET A 554 -6.13 -53.17 -26.72
CA MET A 554 -7.13 -53.50 -25.69
C MET A 554 -8.52 -53.56 -26.30
N TYR A 555 -8.90 -52.59 -27.14
CA TYR A 555 -10.20 -52.55 -27.77
C TYR A 555 -10.45 -53.76 -28.69
N VAL A 556 -9.43 -54.22 -29.42
CA VAL A 556 -9.49 -55.44 -30.24
C VAL A 556 -9.72 -56.68 -29.36
N GLU A 557 -8.99 -56.82 -28.24
CA GLU A 557 -9.16 -57.94 -27.29
C GLU A 557 -10.55 -57.94 -26.64
N LYS A 558 -11.05 -56.77 -26.23
CA LYS A 558 -12.40 -56.61 -25.65
C LYS A 558 -13.48 -57.05 -26.65
N ARG A 559 -13.29 -56.76 -27.94
CA ARG A 559 -14.25 -57.08 -29.01
C ARG A 559 -14.22 -58.55 -29.42
N SER A 560 -13.06 -59.21 -29.39
CA SER A 560 -12.97 -60.66 -29.65
C SER A 560 -13.64 -61.48 -28.54
N ARG A 561 -13.41 -61.10 -27.27
CA ARG A 561 -14.03 -61.75 -26.10
C ARG A 561 -15.53 -61.56 -25.99
N SER A 562 -16.02 -60.38 -26.35
CA SER A 562 -17.47 -60.12 -26.41
C SER A 562 -18.17 -61.02 -27.45
N LYS A 563 -17.49 -61.33 -28.58
CA LYS A 563 -17.99 -62.27 -29.59
C LYS A 563 -17.94 -63.73 -29.13
N GLU A 564 -16.91 -64.15 -28.39
CA GLU A 564 -16.82 -65.49 -27.82
C GLU A 564 -17.87 -65.75 -26.74
N ARG A 565 -18.10 -64.78 -25.83
CA ARG A 565 -19.16 -64.89 -24.81
C ARG A 565 -20.58 -64.94 -25.42
N ARG A 566 -20.79 -64.34 -26.60
CA ARG A 566 -22.04 -64.43 -27.36
C ARG A 566 -22.22 -65.74 -28.14
N ARG A 567 -21.14 -66.49 -28.40
CA ARG A 567 -21.19 -67.81 -29.04
C ARG A 567 -21.29 -68.96 -28.03
N ALA A 568 -20.91 -68.73 -26.78
CA ALA A 568 -20.90 -69.71 -25.70
C ALA A 568 -22.11 -69.63 -24.74
N GLY A 569 -23.07 -68.75 -25.01
CA GLY A 569 -24.38 -68.67 -24.33
C GLY A 569 -25.49 -68.92 -25.32
#